data_AF-A0A5Z6EHS5-F1
#
_entry.id   AF-A0A5Z6EHS5-F1
#
_cell.length_a   1.000
_cell.length_b   1.000
_cell.length_c   1.000
_cell.angle_alpha   90.00
_cell.angle_beta   90.00
_cell.angle_gamma   90.00
#
_symmetry.space_group_name_H-M   'P 1'
#
loop_
_entity.id
_entity.type
_entity.pdbx_description
1 polymer ?
#
loop_
_entity_poly.entity_id
_entity_poly.type
_entity_poly.pdbx_seq_one_letter_code
_entity_poly.pdbx_strand_id
1 'polypeptide(L)'
;MSHASNKKRSLKLWEALALSLGMVGPTLAMSGNAQGLIDSVGKALPIVFVLGLIGVALIAYGFIRLTRFYNHAGSAYGLVGKTVGPRAGFFSGFAIMGTYLFFSIGTLAALGAFTNAFLAALFPSSGFQIPWIITATVGVIFSWILNSHDGKTVARVLMVIEGLGIVLMLVLAAVIVVHQPATGAEHASLFSLNGVSFQAVMAGVVAAFLSWAGFEACATLGEETENPKRNIPLALLGSILLTGVLFVGMMYVQTLGFGLSESGLNAFKNSANSLGTLSQTYVGTAFTLAMLFTAMMSAFAANLSAAATSSRLLFALARDGFGPACFAKMSDKNHQPRNALTLILILSLLVDVVAWLSGKPAMGTGNSAIDAYFYFAIIGSVCLMVAYLMIEIGVINFIARMGQNIPKWELIMPALGIVIMVMSLYFNVAGQEELFSPALVAFYWCIAGLITIISAPKLVRNIGLSLASEFATPGDKVATRTVQKEWI
;
A
#
# COMPACT_ATOMS: atom_id res chain seq x y z
N MET A 1 -13.01 -2.97 34.00
CA MET A 1 -12.20 -1.84 34.49
C MET A 1 -12.04 -0.82 33.35
N SER A 2 -12.23 0.45 33.67
CA SER A 2 -12.24 1.60 32.77
C SER A 2 -10.89 1.82 32.08
N HIS A 3 -10.80 1.56 30.77
CA HIS A 3 -9.66 1.97 29.92
C HIS A 3 -10.08 2.86 28.74
N ALA A 4 -11.25 3.49 28.81
CA ALA A 4 -11.55 4.67 28.01
C ALA A 4 -10.84 5.92 28.60
N SER A 5 -9.55 5.79 28.88
CA SER A 5 -8.70 6.90 29.31
C SER A 5 -8.04 7.48 28.07
N ASN A 6 -8.68 8.51 27.51
CA ASN A 6 -8.00 9.68 26.95
C ASN A 6 -6.75 9.38 26.08
N LYS A 7 -6.89 8.59 25.00
CA LYS A 7 -5.91 8.66 23.90
C LYS A 7 -5.91 10.12 23.45
N LYS A 8 -4.83 10.86 23.73
CA LYS A 8 -4.64 12.22 23.21
C LYS A 8 -4.59 12.10 21.69
N ARG A 9 -5.75 12.23 21.03
CA ARG A 9 -5.87 12.43 19.59
C ARG A 9 -4.98 13.62 19.26
N SER A 10 -3.89 13.35 18.57
CA SER A 10 -2.80 14.30 18.45
C SER A 10 -2.18 14.32 17.07
N LEU A 11 -2.55 13.37 16.20
CA LEU A 11 -2.11 13.35 14.82
C LEU A 11 -2.98 14.28 13.97
N LYS A 12 -2.32 15.16 13.24
CA LYS A 12 -2.93 16.08 12.27
C LYS A 12 -3.19 15.36 10.95
N LEU A 13 -4.00 15.99 10.09
CA LEU A 13 -4.29 15.51 8.73
C LEU A 13 -3.02 15.17 7.94
N TRP A 14 -2.01 16.05 7.95
CA TRP A 14 -0.76 15.83 7.22
C TRP A 14 0.05 14.65 7.75
N GLU A 15 -0.01 14.39 9.06
CA GLU A 15 0.66 13.23 9.68
C GLU A 15 -0.05 11.92 9.31
N ALA A 16 -1.38 11.94 9.15
CA ALA A 16 -2.13 10.80 8.62
C ALA A 16 -1.84 10.58 7.12
N LEU A 17 -1.85 11.64 6.32
CA LEU A 17 -1.48 11.61 4.89
C LEU A 17 -0.09 11.01 4.69
N ALA A 18 0.88 11.40 5.54
CA ALA A 18 2.25 10.92 5.48
C ALA A 18 2.38 9.40 5.60
N LEU A 19 1.54 8.76 6.43
CA LEU A 19 1.56 7.29 6.56
C LEU A 19 1.12 6.62 5.24
N SER A 20 0.14 7.21 4.55
CA SER A 20 -0.35 6.66 3.27
C SER A 20 0.64 6.93 2.14
N LEU A 21 1.21 8.14 2.07
CA LEU A 21 2.27 8.45 1.12
C LEU A 21 3.52 7.60 1.37
N GLY A 22 3.88 7.38 2.64
CA GLY A 22 4.97 6.49 3.01
C GLY A 22 4.75 5.08 2.49
N MET A 23 3.56 4.50 2.70
CA MET A 23 3.21 3.16 2.22
C MET A 23 3.20 3.07 0.69
N VAL A 24 2.57 4.05 0.03
CA VAL A 24 2.53 4.14 -1.43
C VAL A 24 3.92 4.30 -2.03
N GLY A 25 4.82 5.00 -1.32
CA GLY A 25 6.19 5.26 -1.74
C GLY A 25 6.28 5.91 -3.13
N PRO A 26 5.78 7.14 -3.34
CA PRO A 26 5.77 7.81 -4.64
C PRO A 26 7.08 7.70 -5.44
N THR A 27 8.22 7.91 -4.77
CA THR A 27 9.53 7.86 -5.43
C THR A 27 9.93 6.43 -5.77
N LEU A 28 9.65 5.47 -4.90
CA LEU A 28 9.80 4.03 -5.17
C LEU A 28 8.96 3.61 -6.38
N ALA A 29 7.66 3.93 -6.36
CA ALA A 29 6.72 3.53 -7.40
C ALA A 29 7.14 4.06 -8.78
N MET A 30 7.49 5.34 -8.88
CA MET A 30 7.92 5.95 -10.14
C MET A 30 9.32 5.49 -10.59
N SER A 31 10.14 4.97 -9.67
CA SER A 31 11.45 4.39 -10.00
C SER A 31 11.38 2.99 -10.60
N GLY A 32 10.32 2.22 -10.32
CA GLY A 32 10.31 0.76 -10.57
C GLY A 32 9.04 0.17 -11.20
N ASN A 33 7.85 0.75 -10.97
CA ASN A 33 6.60 0.06 -11.32
C ASN A 33 6.24 0.15 -12.81
N ALA A 34 6.74 1.16 -13.51
CA ALA A 34 6.40 1.41 -14.90
C ALA A 34 7.10 0.44 -15.87
N GLN A 35 8.29 -0.03 -15.53
CA GLN A 35 9.14 -0.84 -16.41
C GLN A 35 8.44 -2.12 -16.87
N GLY A 36 7.76 -2.82 -15.96
CA GLY A 36 7.04 -4.06 -16.26
C GLY A 36 5.84 -3.89 -17.18
N LEU A 37 5.37 -2.66 -17.39
CA LEU A 37 4.21 -2.36 -18.22
C LEU A 37 4.57 -2.09 -19.68
N ILE A 38 5.83 -1.78 -19.97
CA ILE A 38 6.25 -1.26 -21.29
C ILE A 38 6.01 -2.26 -22.41
N ASP A 39 6.23 -3.55 -22.18
CA ASP A 39 5.96 -4.59 -23.18
C ASP A 39 4.48 -4.66 -23.59
N SER A 40 3.59 -4.32 -22.65
CA SER A 40 2.14 -4.45 -22.86
C SER A 40 1.51 -3.19 -23.42
N VAL A 41 1.90 -2.01 -22.92
CA VAL A 41 1.23 -0.73 -23.25
C VAL A 41 2.16 0.28 -23.92
N GLY A 42 3.47 0.02 -23.96
CA GLY A 42 4.46 0.86 -24.61
C GLY A 42 4.36 2.32 -24.18
N LYS A 43 4.23 3.21 -25.15
CA LYS A 43 4.10 4.66 -24.91
C LYS A 43 2.75 5.10 -24.32
N ALA A 44 1.75 4.22 -24.25
CA ALA A 44 0.44 4.52 -23.68
C ALA A 44 0.41 4.49 -22.14
N LEU A 45 1.57 4.42 -21.48
CA LEU A 45 1.71 4.46 -20.02
C LEU A 45 0.90 5.60 -19.35
N PRO A 46 0.94 6.86 -19.84
CA PRO A 46 0.24 7.95 -19.17
C PRO A 46 -1.28 7.75 -19.13
N ILE A 47 -1.89 7.36 -20.25
CA ILE A 47 -3.33 7.10 -20.29
C ILE A 47 -3.72 5.86 -19.46
N VAL A 48 -2.86 4.84 -19.41
CA VAL A 48 -3.06 3.67 -18.55
C VAL A 48 -3.06 4.06 -17.07
N PHE A 49 -2.18 4.98 -16.65
CA PHE A 49 -2.18 5.51 -15.29
C PHE A 49 -3.36 6.44 -15.00
N VAL A 50 -3.89 7.18 -15.99
CA VAL A 50 -5.16 7.92 -15.86
C VAL A 50 -6.32 6.97 -15.59
N LEU A 51 -6.42 5.89 -16.37
CA LEU A 51 -7.45 4.86 -16.18
C LEU A 51 -7.28 4.13 -14.83
N GLY A 52 -6.04 3.87 -14.43
CA GLY A 52 -5.69 3.35 -13.10
C GLY A 52 -6.14 4.27 -11.97
N LEU A 53 -5.90 5.58 -12.09
CA LEU A 53 -6.35 6.59 -11.13
C LEU A 53 -7.87 6.60 -10.99
N ILE A 54 -8.60 6.49 -12.10
CA ILE A 54 -10.07 6.38 -12.07
C ILE A 54 -10.49 5.13 -11.29
N GLY A 55 -9.84 3.98 -11.54
CA GLY A 55 -10.12 2.74 -10.83
C GLY A 55 -9.85 2.83 -9.32
N VAL A 56 -8.69 3.37 -8.93
CA VAL A 56 -8.34 3.59 -7.52
C VAL A 56 -9.32 4.56 -6.87
N ALA A 57 -9.72 5.63 -7.55
CA ALA A 57 -10.65 6.62 -7.01
C ALA A 57 -12.04 6.00 -6.73
N LEU A 58 -12.51 5.09 -7.60
CA LEU A 58 -13.75 4.35 -7.39
C LEU A 58 -13.67 3.45 -6.14
N ILE A 59 -12.52 2.82 -5.89
CA ILE A 59 -12.32 1.97 -4.70
C ILE A 59 -12.16 2.81 -3.44
N ALA A 60 -11.42 3.91 -3.54
CA ALA A 60 -11.20 4.82 -2.44
C ALA A 60 -12.47 5.48 -1.94
N TYR A 61 -13.43 5.69 -2.83
CA TYR A 61 -14.75 6.17 -2.47
C TYR A 61 -15.36 5.34 -1.33
N GLY A 62 -15.23 4.02 -1.37
CA GLY A 62 -15.72 3.13 -0.34
C GLY A 62 -15.11 3.41 1.04
N PHE A 63 -13.77 3.50 1.09
CA PHE A 63 -13.06 3.88 2.31
C PHE A 63 -13.44 5.27 2.81
N ILE A 64 -13.44 6.28 1.92
CA ILE A 64 -13.78 7.67 2.25
C ILE A 64 -15.19 7.74 2.82
N ARG A 65 -16.14 7.01 2.23
CA ARG A 65 -17.54 7.00 2.67
C ARG A 65 -17.67 6.37 4.06
N LEU A 66 -17.12 5.17 4.28
CA LEU A 66 -17.24 4.49 5.57
C LEU A 66 -16.48 5.22 6.69
N THR A 67 -15.30 5.78 6.41
CA THR A 67 -14.48 6.49 7.41
C THR A 67 -15.09 7.81 7.89
N ARG A 68 -16.02 8.40 7.14
CA ARG A 68 -16.84 9.53 7.64
C ARG A 68 -17.78 9.14 8.78
N PHE A 69 -18.20 7.88 8.85
CA PHE A 69 -19.12 7.39 9.87
C PHE A 69 -18.41 6.59 10.97
N TYR A 70 -17.49 5.71 10.59
CA TYR A 70 -16.82 4.76 11.46
C TYR A 70 -15.30 4.97 11.40
N ASN A 71 -14.66 5.19 12.55
CA ASN A 71 -13.20 5.27 12.63
C ASN A 71 -12.72 4.27 13.68
N HIS A 72 -11.82 3.38 13.28
CA HIS A 72 -11.34 2.29 14.12
C HIS A 72 -9.91 1.93 13.71
N ALA A 73 -9.03 1.63 14.68
CA ALA A 73 -7.61 1.36 14.39
C ALA A 73 -7.37 0.14 13.49
N GLY A 74 -8.34 -0.78 13.41
CA GLY A 74 -8.30 -1.95 12.53
C GLY A 74 -8.55 -1.70 11.04
N SER A 75 -8.76 -0.45 10.59
CA SER A 75 -9.06 -0.15 9.18
C SER A 75 -10.18 -1.06 8.63
N ALA A 76 -9.91 -1.84 7.58
CA ALA A 76 -10.91 -2.70 6.94
C ALA A 76 -11.59 -3.69 7.90
N TYR A 77 -10.84 -4.23 8.88
CA TYR A 77 -11.38 -5.09 9.93
C TYR A 77 -12.59 -4.47 10.64
N GLY A 78 -12.45 -3.21 11.07
CA GLY A 78 -13.51 -2.50 11.79
C GLY A 78 -14.64 -2.03 10.86
N LEU A 79 -14.28 -1.54 9.66
CA LEU A 79 -15.25 -1.03 8.69
C LEU A 79 -16.17 -2.13 8.18
N VAL A 80 -15.62 -3.23 7.68
CA VAL A 80 -16.40 -4.40 7.20
C VAL A 80 -17.08 -5.10 8.36
N GLY A 81 -16.40 -5.20 9.51
CA GLY A 81 -16.97 -5.78 10.73
C GLY A 81 -18.28 -5.09 11.15
N LYS A 82 -18.33 -3.76 11.02
CA LYS A 82 -19.51 -2.96 11.36
C LYS A 82 -20.61 -3.01 10.29
N THR A 83 -20.27 -3.04 9.00
CA THR A 83 -21.26 -2.93 7.93
C THR A 83 -21.81 -4.29 7.46
N VAL A 84 -20.97 -5.33 7.46
CA VAL A 84 -21.31 -6.68 6.99
C VAL A 84 -21.46 -7.64 8.16
N GLY A 85 -20.52 -7.61 9.11
CA GLY A 85 -20.57 -8.39 10.34
C GLY A 85 -19.22 -8.96 10.79
N PRO A 86 -19.14 -9.54 12.00
CA PRO A 86 -17.88 -9.94 12.65
C PRO A 86 -16.99 -10.89 11.82
N ARG A 87 -17.58 -11.89 11.17
CA ARG A 87 -16.84 -12.86 10.35
C ARG A 87 -16.18 -12.21 9.14
N ALA A 88 -16.94 -11.38 8.42
CA ALA A 88 -16.48 -10.63 7.27
C ALA A 88 -15.41 -9.60 7.67
N GLY A 89 -15.60 -8.95 8.83
CA GLY A 89 -14.62 -8.08 9.45
C GLY A 89 -13.28 -8.78 9.64
N PHE A 90 -13.25 -9.89 10.37
CA PHE A 90 -12.01 -10.67 10.57
C PHE A 90 -11.36 -11.06 9.24
N PHE A 91 -12.12 -11.62 8.31
CA PHE A 91 -11.59 -12.05 7.02
C PHE A 91 -10.92 -10.91 6.24
N SER A 92 -11.58 -9.75 6.14
CA SER A 92 -11.00 -8.56 5.49
C SER A 92 -9.77 -8.02 6.23
N GLY A 93 -9.80 -8.03 7.57
CA GLY A 93 -8.66 -7.65 8.41
C GLY A 93 -7.46 -8.59 8.24
N PHE A 94 -7.70 -9.89 8.18
CA PHE A 94 -6.65 -10.88 7.99
C PHE A 94 -6.04 -10.78 6.59
N ALA A 95 -6.86 -10.59 5.56
CA ALA A 95 -6.40 -10.38 4.18
C ALA A 95 -5.52 -9.11 4.08
N ILE A 96 -6.00 -7.96 4.57
CA ILE A 96 -5.23 -6.71 4.49
C ILE A 96 -3.98 -6.72 5.39
N MET A 97 -3.99 -7.45 6.51
CA MET A 97 -2.77 -7.69 7.30
C MET A 97 -1.70 -8.42 6.49
N GLY A 98 -2.12 -9.40 5.67
CA GLY A 98 -1.24 -10.05 4.70
C GLY A 98 -0.63 -9.05 3.73
N THR A 99 -1.43 -8.12 3.19
CA THR A 99 -0.92 -7.04 2.31
C THR A 99 0.26 -6.32 2.94
N TYR A 100 0.05 -5.79 4.14
CA TYR A 100 1.06 -4.99 4.82
C TYR A 100 2.30 -5.83 5.21
N LEU A 101 2.13 -7.11 5.55
CA LEU A 101 3.25 -8.01 5.80
C LEU A 101 4.08 -8.25 4.53
N PHE A 102 3.44 -8.62 3.42
CA PHE A 102 4.13 -8.87 2.15
C PHE A 102 4.72 -7.60 1.54
N PHE A 103 4.10 -6.44 1.75
CA PHE A 103 4.71 -5.16 1.38
C PHE A 103 5.94 -4.85 2.22
N SER A 104 5.92 -5.14 3.52
CA SER A 104 7.11 -5.00 4.37
C SER A 104 8.27 -5.86 3.85
N ILE A 105 8.00 -7.13 3.51
CA ILE A 105 8.97 -8.04 2.88
C ILE A 105 9.51 -7.46 1.57
N GLY A 106 8.61 -7.19 0.60
CA GLY A 106 9.03 -6.74 -0.73
C GLY A 106 9.80 -5.42 -0.70
N THR A 107 9.38 -4.46 0.13
CA THR A 107 10.01 -3.14 0.19
C THR A 107 11.38 -3.15 0.90
N LEU A 108 11.63 -4.13 1.78
CA LEU A 108 12.99 -4.39 2.31
C LEU A 108 13.93 -4.92 1.22
N ALA A 109 13.44 -5.80 0.35
CA ALA A 109 14.20 -6.23 -0.82
C ALA A 109 14.46 -5.07 -1.81
N ALA A 110 13.45 -4.24 -2.09
CA ALA A 110 13.59 -3.03 -2.92
C ALA A 110 14.60 -2.04 -2.34
N LEU A 111 14.61 -1.85 -1.01
CA LEU A 111 15.62 -1.05 -0.31
C LEU A 111 17.03 -1.56 -0.62
N GLY A 112 17.25 -2.87 -0.55
CA GLY A 112 18.53 -3.49 -0.93
C GLY A 112 18.91 -3.27 -2.39
N ALA A 113 17.97 -3.42 -3.33
CA ALA A 113 18.20 -3.18 -4.74
C ALA A 113 18.58 -1.71 -5.03
N PHE A 114 17.88 -0.76 -4.41
CA PHE A 114 18.12 0.67 -4.62
C PHE A 114 19.36 1.19 -3.89
N THR A 115 19.75 0.59 -2.76
CA THR A 115 21.08 0.82 -2.18
C THR A 115 22.17 0.42 -3.16
N ASN A 116 22.04 -0.73 -3.82
CA ASN A 116 23.00 -1.18 -4.81
C ASN A 116 23.03 -0.31 -6.08
N ALA A 117 21.88 0.22 -6.51
CA ALA A 117 21.82 1.23 -7.57
C ALA A 117 22.53 2.54 -7.16
N PHE A 118 22.32 3.01 -5.93
CA PHE A 118 23.01 4.18 -5.38
C PHE A 118 24.52 3.96 -5.29
N LEU A 119 24.97 2.80 -4.79
CA LEU A 119 26.39 2.44 -4.71
C LEU A 119 27.05 2.34 -6.08
N ALA A 120 26.35 1.80 -7.08
CA ALA A 120 26.83 1.74 -8.46
C ALA A 120 27.02 3.14 -9.05
N ALA A 121 26.11 4.09 -8.77
CA ALA A 121 26.27 5.48 -9.18
C ALA A 121 27.38 6.22 -8.40
N LEU A 122 27.58 5.87 -7.12
CA LEU A 122 28.58 6.50 -6.25
C LEU A 122 30.00 6.00 -6.58
N PHE A 123 30.14 4.73 -6.95
CA PHE A 123 31.41 4.10 -7.28
C PHE A 123 31.36 3.39 -8.66
N PRO A 124 31.23 4.11 -9.79
CA PRO A 124 30.98 3.51 -11.11
C PRO A 124 32.04 2.50 -11.55
N SER A 125 33.30 2.68 -11.12
CA SER A 125 34.43 1.86 -11.57
C SER A 125 34.76 0.68 -10.65
N SER A 126 34.11 0.54 -9.49
CA SER A 126 34.47 -0.48 -8.50
C SER A 126 33.75 -1.80 -8.68
N GLY A 127 32.58 -1.79 -9.35
CA GLY A 127 31.66 -2.94 -9.37
C GLY A 127 31.15 -3.33 -7.99
N PHE A 128 31.35 -2.47 -6.98
CA PHE A 128 31.03 -2.78 -5.59
C PHE A 128 29.52 -2.91 -5.40
N GLN A 129 29.11 -4.05 -4.84
CA GLN A 129 27.72 -4.38 -4.51
C GLN A 129 27.70 -5.04 -3.14
N ILE A 130 26.66 -4.78 -2.37
CA ILE A 130 26.44 -5.41 -1.07
C ILE A 130 25.33 -6.46 -1.24
N PRO A 131 25.45 -7.65 -0.62
CA PRO A 131 24.32 -8.56 -0.50
C PRO A 131 23.09 -7.83 0.04
N TRP A 132 22.01 -7.81 -0.74
CA TRP A 132 20.83 -6.99 -0.44
C TRP A 132 20.21 -7.30 0.93
N ILE A 133 20.41 -8.53 1.44
CA ILE A 133 19.96 -8.96 2.76
C ILE A 133 20.62 -8.16 3.91
N ILE A 134 21.85 -7.67 3.73
CA ILE A 134 22.53 -6.83 4.73
C ILE A 134 21.79 -5.50 4.85
N THR A 135 21.47 -4.87 3.72
CA THR A 135 20.67 -3.64 3.68
C THR A 135 19.27 -3.86 4.24
N ALA A 136 18.61 -4.97 3.90
CA ALA A 136 17.30 -5.34 4.46
C ALA A 136 17.37 -5.49 5.99
N THR A 137 18.40 -6.15 6.51
CA THR A 137 18.64 -6.30 7.96
C THR A 137 18.80 -4.95 8.65
N VAL A 138 19.60 -4.06 8.06
CA VAL A 138 19.77 -2.67 8.55
C VAL A 138 18.44 -1.93 8.51
N GLY A 139 17.67 -2.05 7.42
CA GLY A 139 16.34 -1.50 7.27
C GLY A 139 15.36 -1.99 8.35
N VAL A 140 15.40 -3.27 8.70
CA VAL A 140 14.59 -3.85 9.79
C VAL A 140 14.95 -3.21 11.13
N ILE A 141 16.24 -3.07 11.44
CA ILE A 141 16.70 -2.47 12.70
C ILE A 141 16.22 -1.01 12.80
N PHE A 142 16.44 -0.21 11.76
CA PHE A 142 15.99 1.19 11.75
C PHE A 142 14.46 1.31 11.77
N SER A 143 13.75 0.43 11.05
CA SER A 143 12.29 0.38 11.07
C SER A 143 11.78 0.07 12.47
N TRP A 144 12.38 -0.89 13.17
CA TRP A 144 12.04 -1.22 14.55
C TRP A 144 12.29 -0.04 15.49
N ILE A 145 13.44 0.63 15.37
CA ILE A 145 13.79 1.80 16.19
C ILE A 145 12.78 2.93 15.99
N LEU A 146 12.49 3.29 14.74
CA LEU A 146 11.59 4.40 14.41
C LEU A 146 10.14 4.07 14.78
N ASN A 147 9.63 2.89 14.43
CA ASN A 147 8.27 2.47 14.79
C ASN A 147 8.10 2.19 16.29
N SER A 148 9.20 2.08 17.05
CA SER A 148 9.15 2.03 18.51
C SER A 148 8.92 3.40 19.15
N HIS A 149 9.05 4.51 18.40
CA HIS A 149 8.74 5.89 18.83
C HIS A 149 7.25 6.23 18.65
N ASP A 150 6.84 7.46 18.94
CA ASP A 150 5.45 7.89 18.73
C ASP A 150 5.10 8.00 17.23
N GLY A 151 3.80 7.93 16.94
CA GLY A 151 3.30 8.01 15.56
C GLY A 151 3.64 9.33 14.86
N LYS A 152 3.85 10.42 15.63
CA LYS A 152 4.25 11.73 15.07
C LYS A 152 5.64 11.70 14.50
N THR A 153 6.57 11.06 15.20
CA THR A 153 7.96 10.91 14.76
C THR A 153 8.00 10.12 13.45
N VAL A 154 7.29 8.99 13.40
CA VAL A 154 7.16 8.18 12.18
C VAL A 154 6.58 9.03 11.03
N ALA A 155 5.45 9.71 11.26
CA ALA A 155 4.82 10.54 10.25
C ALA A 155 5.74 11.66 9.72
N ARG A 156 6.51 12.33 10.59
CA ARG A 156 7.48 13.36 10.19
C ARG A 156 8.61 12.79 9.34
N VAL A 157 9.16 11.65 9.72
CA VAL A 157 10.20 10.98 8.93
C VAL A 157 9.66 10.65 7.54
N LEU A 158 8.46 10.09 7.45
CA LEU A 158 7.80 9.80 6.17
C LEU A 158 7.58 11.05 5.32
N MET A 159 7.11 12.16 5.92
CA MET A 159 6.93 13.43 5.20
C MET A 159 8.25 13.97 4.65
N VAL A 160 9.34 13.89 5.40
CA VAL A 160 10.65 14.39 4.95
C VAL A 160 11.17 13.54 3.80
N ILE A 161 11.12 12.21 3.94
CA ILE A 161 11.59 11.28 2.90
C ILE A 161 10.81 11.48 1.61
N GLU A 162 9.47 11.37 1.67
CA GLU A 162 8.64 11.46 0.46
C GLU A 162 8.54 12.89 -0.07
N GLY A 163 8.52 13.89 0.81
CA GLY A 163 8.51 15.29 0.40
C GLY A 163 9.76 15.65 -0.41
N LEU A 164 10.95 15.22 0.04
CA LEU A 164 12.19 15.44 -0.70
C LEU A 164 12.17 14.70 -2.04
N GLY A 165 11.76 13.44 -2.06
CA GLY A 165 11.65 12.66 -3.30
C GLY A 165 10.69 13.28 -4.31
N ILE A 166 9.51 13.74 -3.86
CA ILE A 166 8.54 14.45 -4.71
C ILE A 166 9.14 15.74 -5.27
N VAL A 167 9.81 16.55 -4.44
CA VAL A 167 10.45 17.79 -4.91
C VAL A 167 11.48 17.50 -5.99
N LEU A 168 12.36 16.51 -5.78
CA LEU A 168 13.36 16.16 -6.79
C LEU A 168 12.72 15.57 -8.06
N MET A 169 11.67 14.75 -7.95
CA MET A 169 10.91 14.27 -9.11
C MET A 169 10.32 15.43 -9.93
N LEU A 170 9.75 16.44 -9.27
CA LEU A 170 9.20 17.62 -9.95
C LEU A 170 10.29 18.45 -10.63
N VAL A 171 11.46 18.59 -10.01
CA VAL A 171 12.62 19.25 -10.62
C VAL A 171 13.06 18.48 -11.86
N LEU A 172 13.24 17.16 -11.75
CA LEU A 172 13.59 16.32 -12.89
C LEU A 172 12.56 16.43 -14.02
N ALA A 173 11.27 16.41 -13.66
CA ALA A 173 10.18 16.53 -14.62
C ALA A 173 10.25 17.85 -15.39
N ALA A 174 10.47 18.96 -14.68
CA ALA A 174 10.63 20.29 -15.29
C ALA A 174 11.85 20.34 -16.23
N VAL A 175 12.99 19.76 -15.82
CA VAL A 175 14.20 19.72 -16.66
C VAL A 175 13.96 18.94 -17.94
N ILE A 176 13.31 17.77 -17.87
CA ILE A 176 13.05 16.94 -19.05
C ILE A 176 12.10 17.66 -20.01
N VAL A 177 11.02 18.29 -19.53
CA VAL A 177 10.08 19.04 -20.38
C VAL A 177 10.76 20.20 -21.10
N VAL A 178 11.75 20.85 -20.48
CA VAL A 178 12.54 21.92 -21.11
C VAL A 178 13.51 21.39 -22.17
N HIS A 179 14.15 20.25 -21.92
CA HIS A 179 15.13 19.65 -22.85
C HIS A 179 14.48 18.87 -24.01
N GLN A 180 13.30 18.29 -23.78
CA GLN A 180 12.52 17.51 -24.73
C GLN A 180 11.12 18.13 -24.86
N PRO A 181 10.98 19.31 -25.48
CA PRO A 181 9.66 19.88 -25.71
C PRO A 181 8.91 18.98 -26.69
N ALA A 182 7.87 18.30 -26.20
CA ALA A 182 7.05 17.44 -27.04
C ALA A 182 6.27 18.25 -28.09
N THR A 183 6.19 17.70 -29.29
CA THR A 183 5.31 18.20 -30.35
C THR A 183 3.86 17.80 -30.09
N GLY A 184 2.90 18.49 -30.72
CA GLY A 184 1.46 18.17 -30.58
C GLY A 184 1.12 16.71 -30.91
N ALA A 185 1.82 16.12 -31.89
CA ALA A 185 1.66 14.72 -32.25
C ALA A 185 2.19 13.76 -31.17
N GLU A 186 3.30 14.09 -30.54
CA GLU A 186 3.88 13.29 -29.45
C GLU A 186 2.98 13.31 -28.22
N HIS A 187 2.49 14.49 -27.83
CA HIS A 187 1.47 14.64 -26.78
C HIS A 187 0.26 13.74 -27.03
N ALA A 188 -0.31 13.81 -28.24
CA ALA A 188 -1.47 12.98 -28.60
C ALA A 188 -1.15 11.49 -28.55
N SER A 189 0.07 11.09 -28.94
CA SER A 189 0.46 9.69 -28.99
C SER A 189 0.63 9.04 -27.61
N LEU A 190 1.00 9.82 -26.58
CA LEU A 190 1.14 9.37 -25.20
C LEU A 190 -0.21 9.13 -24.50
N PHE A 191 -1.28 9.76 -25.00
CA PHE A 191 -2.65 9.57 -24.55
C PHE A 191 -3.52 8.78 -25.52
N SER A 192 -2.89 8.10 -26.48
CA SER A 192 -3.58 7.26 -27.46
C SER A 192 -3.47 5.79 -27.09
N LEU A 193 -4.57 5.06 -27.22
CA LEU A 193 -4.62 3.59 -27.10
C LEU A 193 -4.49 2.90 -28.47
N ASN A 194 -4.19 3.64 -29.53
CA ASN A 194 -4.06 3.09 -30.88
C ASN A 194 -2.92 2.05 -30.93
N GLY A 195 -3.25 0.84 -31.37
CA GLY A 195 -2.29 -0.26 -31.46
C GLY A 195 -2.08 -1.04 -30.15
N VAL A 196 -2.75 -0.66 -29.06
CA VAL A 196 -2.75 -1.40 -27.80
C VAL A 196 -4.03 -2.22 -27.68
N SER A 197 -3.91 -3.53 -27.45
CA SER A 197 -5.09 -4.38 -27.30
C SER A 197 -5.87 -4.01 -26.04
N PHE A 198 -7.20 -4.16 -26.06
CA PHE A 198 -8.02 -3.91 -24.88
C PHE A 198 -7.55 -4.72 -23.67
N GLN A 199 -7.17 -5.98 -23.88
CA GLN A 199 -6.62 -6.83 -22.84
C GLN A 199 -5.32 -6.27 -22.23
N ALA A 200 -4.40 -5.76 -23.05
CA ALA A 200 -3.18 -5.15 -22.58
C ALA A 200 -3.44 -3.85 -21.81
N VAL A 201 -4.39 -3.01 -22.26
CA VAL A 201 -4.80 -1.82 -21.50
C VAL A 201 -5.33 -2.21 -20.14
N MET A 202 -6.21 -3.22 -20.06
CA MET A 202 -6.82 -3.65 -18.80
C MET A 202 -5.79 -4.27 -17.85
N ALA A 203 -4.90 -5.13 -18.35
CA ALA A 203 -3.77 -5.64 -17.56
C ALA A 203 -2.86 -4.50 -17.08
N GLY A 204 -2.62 -3.50 -17.94
CA GLY A 204 -1.84 -2.32 -17.60
C GLY A 204 -2.47 -1.47 -16.50
N VAL A 205 -3.79 -1.23 -16.56
CA VAL A 205 -4.56 -0.50 -15.54
C VAL A 205 -4.49 -1.20 -14.19
N VAL A 206 -4.57 -2.52 -14.21
CA VAL A 206 -4.48 -3.40 -13.05
C VAL A 206 -3.09 -3.35 -12.41
N ALA A 207 -2.03 -3.37 -13.21
CA ALA A 207 -0.68 -3.22 -12.69
C ALA A 207 -0.39 -1.76 -12.27
N ALA A 208 -0.97 -0.76 -12.93
CA ALA A 208 -0.87 0.63 -12.50
C ALA A 208 -1.52 0.84 -11.12
N PHE A 209 -2.64 0.17 -10.83
CA PHE A 209 -3.28 0.17 -9.50
C PHE A 209 -2.30 -0.19 -8.37
N LEU A 210 -1.33 -1.09 -8.63
CA LEU A 210 -0.29 -1.45 -7.66
C LEU A 210 0.52 -0.24 -7.18
N SER A 211 0.65 0.79 -8.02
CA SER A 211 1.36 2.02 -7.66
C SER A 211 0.62 2.83 -6.59
N TRP A 212 -0.68 2.62 -6.38
CA TRP A 212 -1.46 3.27 -5.32
C TRP A 212 -1.76 2.33 -4.14
N ALA A 213 -1.26 1.10 -4.16
CA ALA A 213 -1.51 0.16 -3.08
C ALA A 213 -0.97 0.72 -1.76
N GLY A 214 -1.81 0.73 -0.71
CA GLY A 214 -1.45 1.32 0.57
C GLY A 214 -1.91 2.77 0.79
N PHE A 215 -2.63 3.39 -0.15
CA PHE A 215 -3.21 4.73 0.03
C PHE A 215 -4.14 4.83 1.26
N GLU A 216 -4.66 3.70 1.72
CA GLU A 216 -5.59 3.57 2.82
C GLU A 216 -4.93 3.40 4.19
N ALA A 217 -3.61 3.28 4.25
CA ALA A 217 -2.86 3.00 5.48
C ALA A 217 -3.21 3.97 6.62
N CYS A 218 -3.49 5.24 6.30
CA CYS A 218 -3.91 6.23 7.30
C CYS A 218 -5.17 5.83 8.09
N ALA A 219 -6.06 4.99 7.53
CA ALA A 219 -7.27 4.54 8.22
C ALA A 219 -6.96 3.78 9.51
N THR A 220 -5.77 3.17 9.65
CA THR A 220 -5.34 2.54 10.89
C THR A 220 -5.02 3.53 12.02
N LEU A 221 -4.83 4.81 11.69
CA LEU A 221 -4.58 5.88 12.65
C LEU A 221 -5.87 6.57 13.14
N GLY A 222 -7.05 6.01 12.84
CA GLY A 222 -8.34 6.63 13.15
C GLY A 222 -8.56 6.96 14.63
N GLU A 223 -7.93 6.23 15.55
CA GLU A 223 -8.03 6.49 17.00
C GLU A 223 -7.05 7.56 17.51
N GLU A 224 -5.96 7.80 16.79
CA GLU A 224 -4.90 8.74 17.14
C GLU A 224 -5.03 10.08 16.41
N THR A 225 -5.83 10.11 15.35
CA THR A 225 -6.07 11.27 14.50
C THR A 225 -7.07 12.23 15.13
N GLU A 226 -6.73 13.52 15.11
CA GLU A 226 -7.65 14.59 15.49
C GLU A 226 -8.82 14.65 14.50
N ASN A 227 -10.06 14.80 14.98
CA ASN A 227 -11.26 14.88 14.12
C ASN A 227 -11.30 13.79 13.03
N PRO A 228 -11.24 12.49 13.39
CA PRO A 228 -10.92 11.42 12.44
C PRO A 228 -11.98 11.26 11.34
N LYS A 229 -13.27 11.53 11.64
CA LYS A 229 -14.37 11.57 10.66
C LYS A 229 -14.20 12.61 9.55
N ARG A 230 -13.31 13.60 9.74
CA ARG A 230 -12.94 14.60 8.73
C ARG A 230 -11.54 14.33 8.18
N ASN A 231 -10.56 14.17 9.07
CA ASN A 231 -9.15 14.15 8.68
C ASN A 231 -8.74 12.85 7.98
N ILE A 232 -9.29 11.69 8.36
CA ILE A 232 -9.00 10.42 7.66
C ILE A 232 -9.55 10.43 6.24
N PRO A 233 -10.84 10.75 5.99
CA PRO A 233 -11.34 10.87 4.61
C PRO A 233 -10.57 11.88 3.75
N LEU A 234 -10.15 13.00 4.33
CA LEU A 234 -9.34 14.00 3.60
C LEU A 234 -7.92 13.52 3.33
N ALA A 235 -7.31 12.75 4.24
CA ALA A 235 -6.00 12.14 4.02
C ALA A 235 -6.06 11.07 2.91
N LEU A 236 -7.11 10.23 2.90
CA LEU A 236 -7.36 9.27 1.83
C LEU A 236 -7.47 9.97 0.47
N LEU A 237 -8.37 10.95 0.37
CA LEU A 237 -8.58 11.72 -0.85
C LEU A 237 -7.32 12.47 -1.29
N GLY A 238 -6.64 13.12 -0.34
CA GLY A 238 -5.42 13.86 -0.59
C GLY A 238 -4.28 12.96 -1.09
N SER A 239 -4.16 11.75 -0.53
CA SER A 239 -3.17 10.77 -0.97
C SER A 239 -3.40 10.40 -2.44
N ILE A 240 -4.63 10.08 -2.82
CA ILE A 240 -4.97 9.67 -4.19
C ILE A 240 -4.86 10.80 -5.18
N LEU A 241 -5.33 12.00 -4.85
CA LEU A 241 -5.25 13.14 -5.78
C LEU A 241 -3.80 13.59 -5.99
N LEU A 242 -3.02 13.68 -4.90
CA LEU A 242 -1.60 14.06 -4.98
C LEU A 242 -0.81 13.06 -5.81
N THR A 243 -0.91 11.77 -5.47
CA THR A 243 -0.20 10.70 -6.20
C THR A 243 -0.77 10.47 -7.58
N GLY A 244 -2.08 10.70 -7.79
CA GLY A 244 -2.76 10.66 -9.07
C GLY A 244 -2.15 11.61 -10.09
N VAL A 245 -2.09 12.90 -9.73
CA VAL A 245 -1.48 13.93 -10.59
C VAL A 245 0.00 13.66 -10.78
N LEU A 246 0.71 13.32 -9.68
CA LEU A 246 2.13 13.07 -9.72
C LEU A 246 2.47 11.88 -10.63
N PHE A 247 1.81 10.73 -10.49
CA PHE A 247 2.15 9.53 -11.24
C PHE A 247 1.80 9.65 -12.71
N VAL A 248 0.65 10.23 -13.05
CA VAL A 248 0.30 10.49 -14.45
C VAL A 248 1.32 11.44 -15.09
N GLY A 249 1.69 12.51 -14.38
CA GLY A 249 2.71 13.46 -14.84
C GLY A 249 4.08 12.82 -15.00
N MET A 250 4.52 12.01 -14.03
CA MET A 250 5.79 11.31 -14.09
C MET A 250 5.82 10.25 -15.18
N MET A 251 4.75 9.47 -15.39
CA MET A 251 4.68 8.54 -16.52
C MET A 251 4.79 9.28 -17.85
N TYR A 252 4.10 10.42 -17.99
CA TYR A 252 4.20 11.26 -19.17
C TYR A 252 5.65 11.72 -19.41
N VAL A 253 6.30 12.27 -18.38
CA VAL A 253 7.65 12.81 -18.52
C VAL A 253 8.71 11.72 -18.66
N GLN A 254 8.56 10.58 -17.99
CA GLN A 254 9.50 9.45 -18.10
C GLN A 254 9.42 8.81 -19.48
N THR A 255 8.22 8.53 -20.00
CA THR A 255 8.06 8.00 -21.36
C THR A 255 8.61 8.96 -22.40
N LEU A 256 8.42 10.27 -22.23
CA LEU A 256 9.03 11.28 -23.10
C LEU A 256 10.56 11.33 -22.97
N GLY A 257 11.07 11.32 -21.73
CA GLY A 257 12.50 11.46 -21.43
C GLY A 257 13.34 10.27 -21.92
N PHE A 258 12.79 9.06 -21.91
CA PHE A 258 13.43 7.89 -22.51
C PHE A 258 13.29 7.85 -24.04
N GLY A 259 12.32 8.59 -24.60
CA GLY A 259 12.03 8.63 -26.02
C GLY A 259 10.94 7.63 -26.43
N LEU A 260 10.20 7.99 -27.49
CA LEU A 260 9.05 7.22 -27.98
C LEU A 260 9.42 6.13 -29.01
N SER A 261 10.71 6.03 -29.36
CA SER A 261 11.21 4.97 -30.23
C SER A 261 11.23 3.63 -29.50
N GLU A 262 11.29 2.53 -30.27
CA GLU A 262 11.45 1.19 -29.71
C GLU A 262 12.71 1.08 -28.85
N SER A 263 13.81 1.70 -29.26
CA SER A 263 15.05 1.76 -28.47
C SER A 263 14.88 2.50 -27.15
N GLY A 264 14.12 3.61 -27.13
CA GLY A 264 13.84 4.39 -25.93
C GLY A 264 12.96 3.62 -24.94
N LEU A 265 11.88 3.00 -25.44
CA LEU A 265 11.01 2.15 -24.63
C LEU A 265 11.76 0.92 -24.08
N ASN A 266 12.62 0.30 -24.88
CA ASN A 266 13.49 -0.79 -24.41
C ASN A 266 14.49 -0.31 -23.35
N ALA A 267 15.03 0.91 -23.47
CA ALA A 267 15.90 1.48 -22.44
C ALA A 267 15.14 1.76 -21.13
N PHE A 268 13.89 2.24 -21.22
CA PHE A 268 13.04 2.43 -20.05
C PHE A 268 12.75 1.08 -19.37
N LYS A 269 12.37 0.05 -20.14
CA LYS A 269 12.07 -1.29 -19.62
C LYS A 269 13.23 -1.89 -18.85
N ASN A 270 14.43 -1.80 -19.41
CA ASN A 270 15.63 -2.42 -18.85
C ASN A 270 16.33 -1.54 -17.81
N SER A 271 15.76 -0.37 -17.48
CA SER A 271 16.32 0.51 -16.46
C SER A 271 16.09 -0.06 -15.06
N ALA A 272 17.19 -0.29 -14.33
CA ALA A 272 17.14 -0.73 -12.93
C ALA A 272 16.46 0.31 -12.01
N ASN A 273 16.61 1.60 -12.33
CA ASN A 273 15.92 2.71 -11.70
C ASN A 273 15.71 3.81 -12.73
N SER A 274 14.47 3.97 -13.16
CA SER A 274 14.10 4.85 -14.28
C SER A 274 14.36 6.33 -13.96
N LEU A 275 14.07 6.77 -12.73
CA LEU A 275 14.35 8.12 -12.27
C LEU A 275 15.86 8.41 -12.20
N GLY A 276 16.65 7.47 -11.69
CA GLY A 276 18.11 7.59 -11.63
C GLY A 276 18.73 7.65 -13.02
N THR A 277 18.24 6.84 -13.96
CA THR A 277 18.70 6.85 -15.35
C THR A 277 18.44 8.20 -16.01
N LEU A 278 17.20 8.71 -15.93
CA LEU A 278 16.85 10.02 -16.49
C LEU A 278 17.59 11.17 -15.80
N SER A 279 17.78 11.09 -14.48
CA SER A 279 18.57 12.06 -13.73
C SER A 279 19.99 12.17 -14.25
N GLN A 280 20.61 11.03 -14.58
CA GLN A 280 21.95 10.99 -15.15
C GLN A 280 21.97 11.58 -16.56
N THR A 281 20.97 11.27 -17.38
CA THR A 281 20.87 11.75 -18.76
C THR A 281 20.65 13.26 -18.85
N TYR A 282 19.81 13.84 -17.99
CA TYR A 282 19.33 15.22 -18.15
C TYR A 282 19.94 16.24 -17.18
N VAL A 283 20.48 15.80 -16.03
CA VAL A 283 20.94 16.72 -14.98
C VAL A 283 22.40 16.45 -14.62
N GLY A 284 22.75 15.20 -14.35
CA GLY A 284 24.10 14.77 -14.03
C GLY A 284 24.26 14.17 -12.63
N THR A 285 25.48 13.72 -12.33
CA THR A 285 25.77 12.75 -11.26
C THR A 285 25.33 13.17 -9.86
N ALA A 286 25.53 14.45 -9.49
CA ALA A 286 25.16 14.92 -8.16
C ALA A 286 23.64 14.80 -7.90
N PHE A 287 22.84 15.15 -8.92
CA PHE A 287 21.39 15.04 -8.86
C PHE A 287 20.94 13.57 -8.92
N THR A 288 21.59 12.75 -9.74
CA THR A 288 21.38 11.29 -9.78
C THR A 288 21.57 10.64 -8.41
N LEU A 289 22.65 10.99 -7.70
CA LEU A 289 22.90 10.47 -6.35
C LEU A 289 21.81 10.89 -5.37
N ALA A 290 21.38 12.15 -5.40
CA ALA A 290 20.27 12.62 -4.57
C ALA A 290 18.96 11.87 -4.89
N MET A 291 18.65 11.69 -6.17
CA MET A 291 17.45 10.96 -6.63
C MET A 291 17.47 9.49 -6.21
N LEU A 292 18.58 8.78 -6.45
CA LEU A 292 18.73 7.38 -6.04
C LEU A 292 18.68 7.23 -4.52
N PHE A 293 19.25 8.18 -3.77
CA PHE A 293 19.12 8.22 -2.32
C PHE A 293 17.65 8.37 -1.90
N THR A 294 16.88 9.27 -2.51
CA THR A 294 15.45 9.40 -2.21
C THR A 294 14.64 8.17 -2.60
N ALA A 295 14.95 7.49 -3.70
CA ALA A 295 14.30 6.23 -4.07
C ALA A 295 14.59 5.12 -3.05
N MET A 296 15.85 4.99 -2.63
CA MET A 296 16.27 4.07 -1.56
C MET A 296 15.52 4.38 -0.25
N MET A 297 15.47 5.65 0.15
CA MET A 297 14.75 6.05 1.36
C MET A 297 13.23 5.87 1.24
N SER A 298 12.65 6.04 0.05
CA SER A 298 11.22 5.77 -0.22
C SER A 298 10.88 4.30 -0.06
N ALA A 299 11.76 3.38 -0.50
CA ALA A 299 11.61 1.96 -0.19
C ALA A 299 11.65 1.67 1.32
N PHE A 300 12.55 2.33 2.05
CA PHE A 300 12.56 2.26 3.52
C PHE A 300 11.28 2.84 4.15
N ALA A 301 10.76 3.96 3.64
CA ALA A 301 9.53 4.60 4.10
C ALA A 301 8.29 3.72 3.89
N ALA A 302 8.24 3.01 2.76
CA ALA A 302 7.21 2.02 2.47
C ALA A 302 7.26 0.86 3.47
N ASN A 303 8.44 0.31 3.75
CA ASN A 303 8.61 -0.70 4.80
C ASN A 303 8.21 -0.16 6.18
N LEU A 304 8.65 1.05 6.54
CA LEU A 304 8.35 1.69 7.82
C LEU A 304 6.83 1.79 8.01
N SER A 305 6.11 2.23 6.97
CA SER A 305 4.65 2.36 6.98
C SER A 305 3.95 0.99 7.01
N ALA A 306 4.44 0.02 6.24
CA ALA A 306 3.92 -1.34 6.18
C ALA A 306 4.04 -2.06 7.53
N ALA A 307 5.21 -2.00 8.16
CA ALA A 307 5.47 -2.56 9.49
C ALA A 307 4.63 -1.88 10.58
N ALA A 308 4.47 -0.55 10.51
CA ALA A 308 3.64 0.18 11.47
C ALA A 308 2.16 -0.19 11.35
N THR A 309 1.67 -0.36 10.12
CA THR A 309 0.25 -0.62 9.82
C THR A 309 -0.12 -2.07 10.14
N SER A 310 0.70 -3.03 9.70
CA SER A 310 0.55 -4.47 10.01
C SER A 310 0.60 -4.76 11.51
N SER A 311 1.53 -4.16 12.25
CA SER A 311 1.65 -4.38 13.70
C SER A 311 0.45 -3.84 14.49
N ARG A 312 -0.11 -2.69 14.10
CA ARG A 312 -1.36 -2.16 14.66
C ARG A 312 -2.55 -3.05 14.36
N LEU A 313 -2.62 -3.58 13.15
CA LEU A 313 -3.70 -4.49 12.76
C LEU A 313 -3.62 -5.83 13.49
N LEU A 314 -2.42 -6.41 13.59
CA LEU A 314 -2.18 -7.61 14.40
C LEU A 314 -2.53 -7.38 15.87
N PHE A 315 -2.18 -6.22 16.43
CA PHE A 315 -2.59 -5.83 17.78
C PHE A 315 -4.12 -5.78 17.92
N ALA A 316 -4.83 -5.18 16.96
CA ALA A 316 -6.29 -5.08 17.00
C ALA A 316 -6.95 -6.48 16.94
N LEU A 317 -6.47 -7.35 16.05
CA LEU A 317 -6.92 -8.74 15.96
C LEU A 317 -6.62 -9.52 17.26
N ALA A 318 -5.42 -9.36 17.82
CA ALA A 318 -5.01 -10.04 19.06
C ALA A 318 -5.81 -9.59 20.28
N ARG A 319 -6.16 -8.31 20.35
CA ARG A 319 -7.05 -7.76 21.39
C ARG A 319 -8.42 -8.44 21.37
N ASP A 320 -8.89 -8.84 20.20
CA ASP A 320 -10.17 -9.54 20.03
C ASP A 320 -10.03 -11.08 20.11
N GLY A 321 -8.84 -11.58 20.44
CA GLY A 321 -8.57 -12.99 20.76
C GLY A 321 -7.85 -13.78 19.66
N PHE A 322 -7.31 -13.12 18.63
CA PHE A 322 -6.52 -13.78 17.59
C PHE A 322 -5.03 -13.89 17.98
N GLY A 323 -4.58 -15.12 18.27
CA GLY A 323 -3.18 -15.39 18.60
C GLY A 323 -2.80 -15.11 20.06
N PRO A 324 -1.49 -15.12 20.39
CA PRO A 324 -0.99 -14.92 21.74
C PRO A 324 -1.36 -13.57 22.36
N ALA A 325 -1.74 -13.57 23.65
CA ALA A 325 -2.11 -12.38 24.40
C ALA A 325 -0.99 -11.33 24.51
N CYS A 326 0.28 -11.70 24.24
CA CYS A 326 1.39 -10.75 24.23
C CYS A 326 1.32 -9.75 23.07
N PHE A 327 0.66 -10.09 21.95
CA PHE A 327 0.47 -9.19 20.81
C PHE A 327 -0.63 -8.15 21.04
N ALA A 328 -1.52 -8.41 22.00
CA ALA A 328 -2.54 -7.47 22.45
C ALA A 328 -2.03 -6.44 23.49
N LYS A 329 -0.71 -6.36 23.73
CA LYS A 329 -0.09 -5.43 24.68
C LYS A 329 0.53 -4.23 23.97
N MET A 330 0.28 -3.03 24.49
CA MET A 330 0.99 -1.81 24.10
C MET A 330 2.18 -1.56 25.05
N SER A 331 3.22 -0.88 24.57
CA SER A 331 4.33 -0.43 25.41
C SER A 331 3.94 0.78 26.26
N ASP A 332 4.31 0.78 27.54
CA ASP A 332 3.97 1.86 28.49
C ASP A 332 4.55 3.23 28.11
N LYS A 333 5.73 3.26 27.49
CA LYS A 333 6.44 4.53 27.18
C LYS A 333 5.82 5.25 25.98
N ASN A 334 5.68 4.53 24.85
CA ASN A 334 5.37 5.12 23.55
C ASN A 334 4.00 4.67 23.00
N HIS A 335 3.26 3.84 23.73
CA HIS A 335 1.93 3.35 23.38
C HIS A 335 1.87 2.64 22.01
N GLN A 336 2.99 2.04 21.57
CA GLN A 336 3.06 1.25 20.35
C GLN A 336 3.03 -0.27 20.64
N PRO A 337 2.43 -1.09 19.75
CA PRO A 337 2.37 -2.54 19.91
C PRO A 337 3.70 -3.22 19.56
N ARG A 338 4.73 -3.01 20.40
CA ARG A 338 6.11 -3.45 20.13
C ARG A 338 6.24 -4.96 19.86
N ASN A 339 5.51 -5.81 20.57
CA ASN A 339 5.60 -7.26 20.35
C ASN A 339 5.08 -7.67 18.97
N ALA A 340 3.98 -7.06 18.53
CA ALA A 340 3.44 -7.28 17.19
C ALA A 340 4.40 -6.75 16.12
N LEU A 341 4.97 -5.56 16.33
CA LEU A 341 5.99 -4.97 15.44
C LEU A 341 7.21 -5.87 15.30
N THR A 342 7.77 -6.36 16.41
CA THR A 342 8.92 -7.27 16.39
C THR A 342 8.60 -8.54 15.63
N LEU A 343 7.42 -9.15 15.82
CA LEU A 343 7.02 -10.33 15.07
C LEU A 343 6.95 -10.06 13.56
N ILE A 344 6.28 -8.99 13.14
CA ILE A 344 6.16 -8.62 11.72
C ILE A 344 7.54 -8.45 11.09
N LEU A 345 8.44 -7.72 11.74
CA LEU A 345 9.77 -7.45 11.20
C LEU A 345 10.66 -8.70 11.18
N ILE A 346 10.58 -9.56 12.21
CA ILE A 346 11.29 -10.84 12.22
C ILE A 346 10.76 -11.75 11.10
N LEU A 347 9.45 -11.89 10.96
CA LEU A 347 8.87 -12.68 9.87
C LEU A 347 9.29 -12.13 8.50
N SER A 348 9.29 -10.81 8.36
CA SER A 348 9.69 -10.19 7.10
C SER A 348 11.15 -10.49 6.76
N LEU A 349 12.05 -10.30 7.73
CA LEU A 349 13.46 -10.61 7.57
C LEU A 349 13.72 -12.10 7.34
N LEU A 350 13.01 -13.00 8.02
CA LEU A 350 13.15 -14.44 7.84
C LEU A 350 12.77 -14.86 6.42
N VAL A 351 11.68 -14.31 5.88
CA VAL A 351 11.28 -14.58 4.49
C VAL A 351 12.33 -14.04 3.52
N ASP A 352 12.85 -12.83 3.75
CA ASP A 352 13.92 -12.26 2.93
C ASP A 352 15.22 -13.09 2.99
N VAL A 353 15.60 -13.59 4.18
CA VAL A 353 16.77 -14.48 4.33
C VAL A 353 16.57 -15.76 3.54
N VAL A 354 15.38 -16.37 3.62
CA VAL A 354 15.05 -17.57 2.83
C VAL A 354 15.08 -17.27 1.33
N ALA A 355 14.56 -16.13 0.92
CA ALA A 355 14.58 -15.71 -0.49
C ALA A 355 16.02 -15.52 -0.99
N TRP A 356 16.85 -14.85 -0.19
CA TRP A 356 18.26 -14.64 -0.48
C TRP A 356 19.06 -15.95 -0.57
N LEU A 357 18.90 -16.84 0.42
CA LEU A 357 19.61 -18.13 0.45
C LEU A 357 19.17 -19.09 -0.65
N SER A 358 17.88 -19.09 -1.01
CA SER A 358 17.34 -19.98 -2.03
C SER A 358 17.54 -19.46 -3.46
N GLY A 359 17.85 -18.18 -3.62
CA GLY A 359 17.88 -17.51 -4.92
C GLY A 359 16.50 -17.42 -5.60
N LYS A 360 15.42 -17.66 -4.84
CA LYS A 360 14.02 -17.58 -5.29
C LYS A 360 13.27 -16.54 -4.44
N PRO A 361 12.21 -15.91 -4.94
CA PRO A 361 11.58 -16.07 -6.25
C PRO A 361 12.45 -15.49 -7.38
N ALA A 362 12.29 -16.03 -8.59
CA ALA A 362 12.94 -15.51 -9.80
C ALA A 362 11.83 -15.02 -10.74
N MET A 363 11.71 -13.70 -10.90
CA MET A 363 10.70 -13.05 -11.74
C MET A 363 11.28 -12.64 -13.11
N GLY A 364 12.55 -12.99 -13.37
CA GLY A 364 13.20 -12.74 -14.65
C GLY A 364 13.77 -11.33 -14.79
N THR A 365 13.88 -10.55 -13.71
CA THR A 365 14.44 -9.18 -13.79
C THR A 365 15.96 -9.16 -13.79
N GLY A 366 16.62 -10.31 -13.60
CA GLY A 366 18.08 -10.42 -13.49
C GLY A 366 18.65 -9.87 -12.18
N ASN A 367 17.79 -9.51 -11.22
CA ASN A 367 18.19 -9.00 -9.91
C ASN A 367 17.28 -9.60 -8.84
N SER A 368 17.84 -10.49 -8.00
CA SER A 368 17.08 -11.26 -7.02
C SER A 368 16.34 -10.40 -5.99
N ALA A 369 16.83 -9.19 -5.69
CA ALA A 369 16.15 -8.27 -4.78
C ALA A 369 14.92 -7.61 -5.43
N ILE A 370 15.00 -7.29 -6.73
CA ILE A 370 13.85 -6.79 -7.51
C ILE A 370 12.85 -7.91 -7.77
N ASP A 371 13.32 -9.13 -8.07
CA ASP A 371 12.46 -10.30 -8.20
C ASP A 371 11.65 -10.55 -6.91
N ALA A 372 12.31 -10.50 -5.74
CA ALA A 372 11.65 -10.59 -4.44
C ALA A 372 10.64 -9.45 -4.22
N TYR A 373 11.01 -8.20 -4.53
CA TYR A 373 10.10 -7.06 -4.45
C TYR A 373 8.82 -7.29 -5.24
N PHE A 374 8.91 -7.61 -6.53
CA PHE A 374 7.72 -7.79 -7.37
C PHE A 374 6.87 -8.97 -6.92
N TYR A 375 7.51 -10.09 -6.58
CA TYR A 375 6.78 -11.28 -6.13
C TYR A 375 5.93 -10.99 -4.88
N PHE A 376 6.52 -10.39 -3.84
CA PHE A 376 5.78 -10.05 -2.62
C PHE A 376 4.83 -8.85 -2.79
N ALA A 377 5.14 -7.91 -3.67
CA ALA A 377 4.22 -6.83 -4.03
C ALA A 377 2.95 -7.37 -4.71
N ILE A 378 3.06 -8.36 -5.59
CA ILE A 378 1.89 -9.02 -6.21
C ILE A 378 1.09 -9.78 -5.15
N ILE A 379 1.75 -10.58 -4.27
CA ILE A 379 1.06 -11.29 -3.19
C ILE A 379 0.26 -10.30 -2.32
N GLY A 380 0.93 -9.24 -1.87
CA GLY A 380 0.32 -8.24 -1.02
C GLY A 380 -0.85 -7.56 -1.72
N SER A 381 -0.71 -7.21 -2.99
CA SER A 381 -1.76 -6.51 -3.74
C SER A 381 -2.98 -7.37 -4.03
N VAL A 382 -2.81 -8.68 -4.26
CA VAL A 382 -3.94 -9.60 -4.39
C VAL A 382 -4.69 -9.73 -3.06
N CYS A 383 -3.97 -9.85 -1.94
CA CYS A 383 -4.57 -9.80 -0.60
C CYS A 383 -5.33 -8.48 -0.36
N LEU A 384 -4.79 -7.36 -0.84
CA LEU A 384 -5.39 -6.03 -0.73
C LEU A 384 -6.71 -5.97 -1.50
N MET A 385 -6.72 -6.45 -2.74
CA MET A 385 -7.91 -6.48 -3.59
C MET A 385 -9.04 -7.31 -2.95
N VAL A 386 -8.72 -8.45 -2.33
CA VAL A 386 -9.71 -9.24 -1.59
C VAL A 386 -10.29 -8.45 -0.42
N ALA A 387 -9.45 -7.76 0.35
CA ALA A 387 -9.93 -6.91 1.45
C ALA A 387 -10.77 -5.72 0.96
N TYR A 388 -10.39 -5.12 -0.17
CA TYR A 388 -11.10 -4.00 -0.77
C TYR A 388 -12.46 -4.41 -1.34
N LEU A 389 -12.57 -5.60 -1.94
CA LEU A 389 -13.87 -6.16 -2.33
C LEU A 389 -14.83 -6.25 -1.13
N MET A 390 -14.33 -6.67 0.03
CA MET A 390 -15.12 -6.70 1.26
C MET A 390 -15.54 -5.30 1.72
N ILE A 391 -14.70 -4.29 1.51
CA ILE A 391 -15.03 -2.89 1.79
C ILE A 391 -16.14 -2.40 0.87
N GLU A 392 -16.07 -2.66 -0.44
CA GLU A 392 -17.11 -2.26 -1.38
C GLU A 392 -18.45 -2.95 -1.08
N ILE A 393 -18.43 -4.24 -0.77
CA ILE A 393 -19.62 -4.96 -0.28
C ILE A 393 -20.14 -4.30 1.01
N GLY A 394 -19.23 -3.89 1.91
CA GLY A 394 -19.55 -3.15 3.12
C GLY A 394 -20.23 -1.80 2.85
N VAL A 395 -19.75 -1.05 1.85
CA VAL A 395 -20.32 0.23 1.43
C VAL A 395 -21.70 0.05 0.83
N ILE A 396 -21.87 -0.94 -0.06
CA ILE A 396 -23.17 -1.28 -0.65
C ILE A 396 -24.19 -1.62 0.45
N ASN A 397 -23.81 -2.49 1.38
CA ASN A 397 -24.66 -2.84 2.51
C ASN A 397 -24.98 -1.64 3.40
N PHE A 398 -24.01 -0.75 3.62
CA PHE A 398 -24.20 0.48 4.40
C PHE A 398 -25.19 1.44 3.73
N ILE A 399 -25.04 1.71 2.43
CA ILE A 399 -25.94 2.58 1.66
C ILE A 399 -27.34 1.98 1.57
N ALA A 400 -27.44 0.66 1.34
CA ALA A 400 -28.73 -0.04 1.24
C ALA A 400 -29.53 -0.01 2.55
N ARG A 401 -28.85 -0.07 3.71
CA ARG A 401 -29.50 -0.08 5.03
C ARG A 401 -29.78 1.31 5.60
N MET A 402 -28.96 2.32 5.31
CA MET A 402 -29.09 3.69 5.83
C MET A 402 -30.08 4.57 5.04
N GLY A 403 -31.17 3.96 4.54
CA GLY A 403 -32.01 4.40 3.42
C GLY A 403 -32.73 5.75 3.50
N GLN A 404 -32.33 6.69 4.39
CA GLN A 404 -32.88 8.05 4.44
C GLN A 404 -31.87 9.19 4.25
N ASN A 405 -30.56 8.97 4.42
CA ASN A 405 -29.56 10.05 4.39
C ASN A 405 -28.53 9.97 3.25
N ILE A 406 -28.56 8.91 2.43
CA ILE A 406 -27.59 8.72 1.34
C ILE A 406 -28.33 8.41 0.03
N PRO A 407 -28.08 9.16 -1.06
CA PRO A 407 -28.71 8.89 -2.35
C PRO A 407 -28.33 7.51 -2.91
N LYS A 408 -29.30 6.75 -3.43
CA LYS A 408 -29.06 5.38 -3.96
C LYS A 408 -28.18 5.33 -5.20
N TRP A 409 -28.09 6.42 -5.98
CA TRP A 409 -27.20 6.47 -7.15
C TRP A 409 -25.72 6.34 -6.75
N GLU A 410 -25.37 6.64 -5.49
CA GLU A 410 -24.03 6.43 -4.95
C GLU A 410 -23.59 4.96 -4.99
N LEU A 411 -24.51 4.00 -5.18
CA LEU A 411 -24.20 2.57 -5.38
C LEU A 411 -23.45 2.28 -6.68
N ILE A 412 -23.47 3.19 -7.65
CA ILE A 412 -22.76 3.01 -8.93
C ILE A 412 -21.25 2.97 -8.68
N MET A 413 -20.73 3.84 -7.80
CA MET A 413 -19.30 3.94 -7.49
C MET A 413 -18.72 2.63 -6.94
N PRO A 414 -19.25 2.03 -5.84
CA PRO A 414 -18.75 0.77 -5.33
C PRO A 414 -18.98 -0.41 -6.28
N ALA A 415 -20.06 -0.39 -7.08
CA ALA A 415 -20.30 -1.43 -8.08
C ALA A 415 -19.23 -1.43 -9.19
N LEU A 416 -18.86 -0.25 -9.71
CA LEU A 416 -17.77 -0.11 -10.67
C LEU A 416 -16.41 -0.48 -10.05
N GLY A 417 -16.18 -0.11 -8.78
CA GLY A 417 -15.01 -0.54 -8.02
C GLY A 417 -14.88 -2.07 -7.94
N ILE A 418 -15.98 -2.78 -7.65
CA ILE A 418 -16.02 -4.25 -7.67
C ILE A 418 -15.66 -4.80 -9.04
N VAL A 419 -16.23 -4.26 -10.13
CA VAL A 419 -15.93 -4.72 -11.49
C VAL A 419 -14.43 -4.59 -11.80
N ILE A 420 -13.83 -3.45 -11.49
CA ILE A 420 -12.39 -3.21 -11.71
C ILE A 420 -11.55 -4.16 -10.87
N MET A 421 -11.90 -4.39 -9.60
CA MET A 421 -11.15 -5.31 -8.74
C MET A 421 -11.29 -6.77 -9.17
N VAL A 422 -12.47 -7.21 -9.60
CA VAL A 422 -12.68 -8.58 -10.11
C VAL A 422 -11.89 -8.78 -11.40
N MET A 423 -11.90 -7.80 -12.30
CA MET A 423 -11.08 -7.82 -13.51
C MET A 423 -9.59 -7.86 -13.17
N SER A 424 -9.17 -7.09 -12.16
CA SER A 424 -7.81 -7.07 -11.64
C SER A 424 -7.35 -8.41 -11.10
N LEU A 425 -8.17 -9.04 -10.25
CA LEU A 425 -7.89 -10.38 -9.73
C LEU A 425 -7.84 -11.41 -10.86
N TYR A 426 -8.73 -11.32 -11.84
CA TYR A 426 -8.71 -12.22 -12.99
C TYR A 426 -7.36 -12.15 -13.73
N PHE A 427 -6.87 -10.98 -14.08
CA PHE A 427 -5.59 -10.86 -14.81
C PHE A 427 -4.35 -11.19 -13.97
N ASN A 428 -4.41 -11.05 -12.64
CA ASN A 428 -3.31 -11.49 -11.77
C ASN A 428 -3.21 -13.02 -11.66
N VAL A 429 -4.31 -13.73 -11.91
CA VAL A 429 -4.43 -15.18 -11.64
C VAL A 429 -4.50 -16.00 -12.92
N ALA A 430 -5.11 -15.44 -13.97
CA ALA A 430 -5.25 -16.10 -15.25
C ALA A 430 -3.87 -16.41 -15.85
N GLY A 431 -3.65 -17.67 -16.22
CA GLY A 431 -2.38 -18.15 -16.79
C GLY A 431 -1.29 -18.48 -15.76
N GLN A 432 -1.57 -18.37 -14.46
CA GLN A 432 -0.65 -18.82 -13.42
C GLN A 432 -0.78 -20.33 -13.18
N GLU A 433 0.20 -21.11 -13.64
CA GLU A 433 0.19 -22.58 -13.50
C GLU A 433 1.06 -23.07 -12.34
N GLU A 434 2.02 -22.25 -11.87
CA GLU A 434 2.89 -22.62 -10.77
C GLU A 434 2.18 -22.56 -9.42
N LEU A 435 2.35 -23.63 -8.62
CA LEU A 435 1.73 -23.75 -7.29
C LEU A 435 2.09 -22.61 -6.34
N PHE A 436 3.30 -22.07 -6.47
CA PHE A 436 3.82 -20.94 -5.68
C PHE A 436 3.86 -19.65 -6.49
N SER A 437 3.03 -19.51 -7.53
CA SER A 437 2.82 -18.21 -8.16
C SER A 437 2.31 -17.19 -7.13
N PRO A 438 2.71 -15.91 -7.24
CA PRO A 438 2.42 -14.92 -6.20
C PRO A 438 0.91 -14.73 -5.97
N ALA A 439 0.09 -14.79 -7.02
CA ALA A 439 -1.36 -14.68 -6.88
C ALA A 439 -1.99 -15.87 -6.12
N LEU A 440 -1.50 -17.10 -6.33
CA LEU A 440 -1.99 -18.27 -5.59
C LEU A 440 -1.55 -18.24 -4.12
N VAL A 441 -0.32 -17.80 -3.83
CA VAL A 441 0.15 -17.63 -2.44
C VAL A 441 -0.74 -16.64 -1.68
N ALA A 442 -1.18 -15.55 -2.33
CA ALA A 442 -2.13 -14.62 -1.74
C ALA A 442 -3.50 -15.28 -1.45
N PHE A 443 -3.99 -16.14 -2.34
CA PHE A 443 -5.21 -16.90 -2.06
C PHE A 443 -5.03 -17.91 -0.93
N TYR A 444 -3.89 -18.59 -0.82
CA TYR A 444 -3.61 -19.47 0.32
C TYR A 444 -3.67 -18.69 1.64
N TRP A 445 -3.13 -17.47 1.67
CA TRP A 445 -3.26 -16.58 2.81
C TRP A 445 -4.72 -16.24 3.13
N CYS A 446 -5.51 -15.86 2.12
CA CYS A 446 -6.93 -15.56 2.31
C CYS A 446 -7.71 -16.80 2.78
N ILE A 447 -7.44 -17.98 2.22
CA ILE A 447 -8.03 -19.26 2.62
C ILE A 447 -7.66 -19.59 4.07
N ALA A 448 -6.42 -19.37 4.50
CA ALA A 448 -6.02 -19.55 5.89
C ALA A 448 -6.82 -18.63 6.84
N GLY A 449 -7.06 -17.38 6.44
CA GLY A 449 -7.94 -16.46 7.17
C GLY A 449 -9.39 -16.98 7.27
N LEU A 450 -9.92 -17.51 6.16
CA LEU A 450 -11.27 -18.09 6.10
C LEU A 450 -11.40 -19.34 6.99
N ILE A 451 -10.44 -20.26 6.92
CA ILE A 451 -10.39 -21.47 7.76
C ILE A 451 -10.32 -21.08 9.23
N THR A 452 -9.49 -20.08 9.57
CA THR A 452 -9.35 -19.59 10.94
C THR A 452 -10.68 -19.10 11.51
N ILE A 453 -11.43 -18.29 10.76
CA ILE A 453 -12.68 -17.72 11.26
C ILE A 453 -13.83 -18.74 11.32
N ILE A 454 -13.84 -19.72 10.42
CA ILE A 454 -14.80 -20.83 10.45
C ILE A 454 -14.54 -21.74 11.66
N SER A 455 -13.27 -22.02 11.95
CA SER A 455 -12.84 -22.95 13.00
C SER A 455 -12.86 -22.34 14.41
N ALA A 456 -12.97 -21.02 14.54
CA ALA A 456 -12.85 -20.31 15.83
C ALA A 456 -14.15 -19.55 16.22
N PRO A 457 -15.22 -20.22 16.66
CA PRO A 457 -16.47 -19.55 17.04
C PRO A 457 -16.32 -18.58 18.22
N LYS A 458 -15.38 -18.85 19.15
CA LYS A 458 -15.04 -17.93 20.26
C LYS A 458 -14.49 -16.60 19.75
N LEU A 459 -13.65 -16.65 18.72
CA LEU A 459 -13.09 -15.45 18.09
C LEU A 459 -14.21 -14.61 17.48
N VAL A 460 -15.12 -15.22 16.71
CA VAL A 460 -16.28 -14.52 16.12
C VAL A 460 -17.11 -13.81 17.20
N ARG A 461 -17.38 -14.48 18.33
CA ARG A 461 -18.12 -13.89 19.45
C ARG A 461 -17.40 -12.69 20.04
N ASN A 462 -16.10 -12.81 20.31
CA ASN A 462 -15.29 -11.74 20.89
C ASN A 462 -15.25 -10.51 19.98
N ILE A 463 -15.04 -10.73 18.67
CA ILE A 463 -15.06 -9.67 17.66
C ILE A 463 -16.42 -8.97 17.64
N GLY A 464 -17.52 -9.73 17.65
CA GLY A 464 -18.86 -9.16 17.69
C GLY A 464 -19.11 -8.29 18.92
N LEU A 465 -18.68 -8.75 20.10
CA LEU A 465 -18.80 -8.00 21.35
C LEU A 465 -17.93 -6.73 21.34
N SER A 466 -16.69 -6.85 20.88
CA SER A 466 -15.73 -5.75 20.79
C SER A 466 -16.26 -4.64 19.88
N LEU A 467 -16.62 -4.98 18.64
CA LEU A 467 -17.18 -4.03 17.66
C LEU A 467 -18.49 -3.41 18.16
N ALA A 468 -19.37 -4.18 18.82
CA ALA A 468 -20.59 -3.64 19.41
C ALA A 468 -20.27 -2.58 20.49
N SER A 469 -19.27 -2.84 21.34
CA SER A 469 -18.89 -1.92 22.42
C SER A 469 -18.22 -0.63 21.93
N GLU A 470 -17.42 -0.71 20.88
CA GLU A 470 -16.67 0.42 20.34
C GLU A 470 -17.54 1.38 19.53
N PHE A 471 -18.53 0.83 18.80
CA PHE A 471 -19.47 1.62 18.02
C PHE A 471 -20.76 1.98 18.77
N ALA A 472 -20.90 1.59 20.04
CA ALA A 472 -22.04 1.98 20.89
C ALA A 472 -22.01 3.49 21.17
N THR A 473 -23.15 4.17 20.97
CA THR A 473 -23.30 5.57 21.39
C THR A 473 -23.31 5.65 22.92
N PRO A 474 -22.98 6.79 23.55
CA PRO A 474 -22.97 6.92 25.01
C PRO A 474 -24.29 6.51 25.68
N GLY A 475 -25.43 6.63 24.99
CA GLY A 475 -26.75 6.15 25.48
C GLY A 475 -26.93 4.63 25.42
N ASP A 476 -26.35 3.95 24.42
CA ASP A 476 -26.44 2.48 24.25
C ASP A 476 -25.54 1.71 25.22
N LYS A 477 -24.54 2.38 25.82
CA LYS A 477 -23.63 1.79 26.82
C LYS A 477 -24.34 1.42 28.12
N VAL A 478 -25.51 1.99 28.40
CA VAL A 478 -26.36 1.62 29.53
C VAL A 478 -27.19 0.37 29.21
N ALA A 479 -27.67 0.22 27.96
CA ALA A 479 -28.48 -0.92 27.53
C ALA A 479 -27.66 -2.22 27.31
N THR A 480 -26.39 -2.09 26.93
CA THR A 480 -25.47 -3.24 26.76
C THR A 480 -25.11 -3.93 28.08
N ARG A 481 -25.27 -3.26 29.23
CA ARG A 481 -25.21 -3.91 30.56
C ARG A 481 -26.43 -4.79 30.85
N THR A 482 -27.58 -4.49 30.26
CA THR A 482 -28.82 -5.26 30.46
C THR A 482 -28.82 -6.54 29.62
N VAL A 483 -28.32 -6.49 28.38
CA VAL A 483 -28.15 -7.67 27.52
C VAL A 483 -27.10 -8.65 28.06
N GLN A 484 -26.14 -8.16 28.86
CA GLN A 484 -25.12 -9.00 29.50
C GLN A 484 -25.69 -10.01 30.52
N LYS A 485 -26.94 -9.85 30.96
CA LYS A 485 -27.62 -10.76 31.89
C LYS A 485 -28.46 -11.86 31.23
N GLU A 486 -28.73 -11.78 29.93
CA GLU A 486 -29.58 -12.76 29.23
C GLU A 486 -28.79 -13.81 28.42
N TRP A 487 -27.45 -13.76 28.45
CA TRP A 487 -26.57 -14.68 27.72
C TRP A 487 -25.53 -15.40 28.60
N ILE A 488 -25.81 -15.52 29.91
CA ILE A 488 -25.10 -16.43 30.82
C ILE A 488 -25.91 -17.72 30.95
#